data_AF-A0A2S6CEQ4-F1
#
_entry.id   AF-A0A2S6CEQ4-F1
#
_cell.length_a   1.000
_cell.length_b   1.000
_cell.length_c   1.000
_cell.angle_alpha   90.00
_cell.angle_beta   90.00
_cell.angle_gamma   90.00
#
_symmetry.space_group_name_H-M   'P 1'
#
loop_
_entity.id
_entity.type
_entity.pdbx_description
1 polymer ?
#
loop_
_entity_poly.entity_id
_entity_poly.type
_entity_poly.pdbx_seq_one_letter_code
_entity_poly.pdbx_strand_id
1 'polypeptide(L)'
;MNSPLLSRSDLLTLVQTACRIGRAFAHGKDSNPVEFAEVERELNCLGGALKLVAGALHEENSTLSQADDETRVAINEILQSIRRTLAALERFVDQYQVIQKKDTGHGLVVERSWSRIVLENYKTCKWSIQGSDIQALQEVLLMYTTCLDLILQALQSRAPGRLAATVVSIAQHIAPTHEEGGGSESLREALDNVHQVIVDLTSSTGSLKPHETRMRPASM
;
A
#
# COMPACT_ATOMS: atom_id res chain seq x y z
N MET A 1 0.36 2.35 -24.11
CA MET A 1 1.75 2.79 -23.82
C MET A 1 2.09 2.31 -22.43
N ASN A 2 2.95 1.29 -22.31
CA ASN A 2 3.37 0.77 -21.00
C ASN A 2 4.25 1.81 -20.33
N SER A 3 3.78 2.38 -19.21
CA SER A 3 4.60 3.30 -18.43
C SER A 3 5.79 2.52 -17.87
N PRO A 4 7.01 3.08 -17.86
CA PRO A 4 8.14 2.43 -17.23
C PRO A 4 7.84 2.19 -15.74
N LEU A 5 8.44 1.14 -15.17
CA LEU A 5 8.40 0.89 -13.74
C LEU A 5 8.86 2.14 -12.98
N LEU A 6 8.22 2.46 -11.86
CA LEU A 6 8.65 3.55 -11.00
C LEU A 6 10.12 3.40 -10.59
N SER A 7 10.89 4.47 -10.73
CA SER A 7 12.29 4.50 -10.31
C SER A 7 12.41 4.45 -8.77
N ARG A 8 13.61 4.16 -8.26
CA ARG A 8 13.90 4.27 -6.82
C ARG A 8 13.52 5.63 -6.26
N SER A 9 13.78 6.70 -7.00
CA SER A 9 13.46 8.07 -6.58
C SER A 9 11.95 8.29 -6.50
N ASP A 10 11.19 7.76 -7.46
CA ASP A 10 9.72 7.85 -7.45
C ASP A 10 9.15 7.12 -6.23
N LEU A 11 9.65 5.93 -5.92
CA LEU A 11 9.22 5.17 -4.74
C LEU A 11 9.54 5.89 -3.43
N LEU A 12 10.74 6.47 -3.31
CA LEU A 12 11.09 7.27 -2.14
C LEU A 12 10.23 8.53 -2.01
N THR A 13 9.80 9.10 -3.13
CA THR A 13 8.84 10.21 -3.15
C THR A 13 7.48 9.75 -2.63
N LEU A 14 7.00 8.56 -3.02
CA LEU A 14 5.77 7.97 -2.46
C LEU A 14 5.85 7.75 -0.94
N VAL A 15 7.00 7.24 -0.45
CA VAL A 15 7.25 7.09 0.99
C VAL A 15 7.10 8.44 1.71
N GLN A 16 7.74 9.48 1.17
CA GLN A 16 7.67 10.83 1.75
C GLN A 16 6.25 11.39 1.73
N THR A 17 5.50 11.18 0.64
CA THR A 17 4.10 11.60 0.54
C THR A 17 3.23 10.88 1.57
N ALA A 18 3.31 9.55 1.69
CA ALA A 18 2.56 8.79 2.70
C ALA A 18 2.84 9.30 4.12
N CYS A 19 4.11 9.47 4.49
CA CYS A 19 4.47 9.99 5.82
C CYS A 19 4.02 11.44 6.04
N ARG A 20 4.05 12.30 5.02
CA ARG A 20 3.56 13.69 5.13
C ARG A 20 2.06 13.73 5.37
N ILE A 21 1.30 12.95 4.62
CA ILE A 21 -0.14 12.84 4.80
C ILE A 21 -0.43 12.28 6.20
N GLY A 22 0.27 11.23 6.64
CA GLY A 22 0.09 10.66 7.99
C GLY A 22 0.26 11.72 9.09
N ARG A 23 1.28 12.57 8.99
CA ARG A 23 1.47 13.71 9.92
C ARG A 23 0.32 14.72 9.88
N ALA A 24 -0.32 14.93 8.73
CA ALA A 24 -1.49 15.81 8.63
C ALA A 24 -2.68 15.26 9.44
N PHE A 25 -2.89 13.93 9.43
CA PHE A 25 -3.90 13.28 10.26
C PHE A 25 -3.56 13.31 11.77
N ALA A 26 -2.27 13.37 12.11
CA ALA A 26 -1.80 13.51 13.50
C ALA A 26 -1.95 14.94 14.07
N HIS A 27 -2.00 15.97 13.21
CA HIS A 27 -2.06 17.36 13.63
C HIS A 27 -3.41 17.73 14.24
N GLY A 28 -3.41 18.31 15.45
CA GLY A 28 -4.65 18.61 16.18
C GLY A 28 -5.22 17.40 16.93
N LYS A 29 -4.36 16.45 17.33
CA LYS A 29 -4.70 15.14 17.93
C LYS A 29 -5.79 15.18 19.01
N ASP A 30 -5.82 16.21 19.86
CA ASP A 30 -6.82 16.33 20.93
C ASP A 30 -8.22 16.72 20.45
N SER A 31 -8.34 17.22 19.21
CA SER A 31 -9.59 17.67 18.57
C SER A 31 -10.00 16.85 17.35
N ASN A 32 -9.17 15.88 16.95
CA ASN A 32 -9.43 15.08 15.75
C ASN A 32 -10.35 13.89 16.07
N PRO A 33 -11.17 13.46 15.09
CA PRO A 33 -11.91 12.20 15.18
C PRO A 33 -10.97 11.01 15.42
N VAL A 34 -11.46 9.98 16.12
CA VAL A 34 -10.67 8.79 16.45
C VAL A 34 -10.19 8.06 15.18
N GLU A 35 -11.00 8.08 14.12
CA GLU A 35 -10.72 7.48 12.82
C GLU A 35 -9.48 8.09 12.15
N PHE A 36 -9.09 9.32 12.51
CA PHE A 36 -7.88 9.95 11.96
C PHE A 36 -6.61 9.28 12.48
N ALA A 37 -6.63 8.77 13.71
CA ALA A 37 -5.49 8.02 14.26
C ALA A 37 -5.29 6.69 13.53
N GLU A 38 -6.37 6.06 13.08
CA GLU A 38 -6.31 4.85 12.27
C GLU A 38 -5.76 5.15 10.86
N VAL A 39 -6.24 6.22 10.21
CA VAL A 39 -5.69 6.64 8.91
C VAL A 39 -4.21 7.03 9.02
N GLU A 40 -3.82 7.74 10.07
CA GLU A 40 -2.41 8.03 10.38
C GLU A 40 -1.58 6.73 10.47
N ARG A 41 -2.07 5.75 11.24
CA ARG A 41 -1.40 4.46 11.41
C ARG A 41 -1.23 3.76 10.06
N GLU A 42 -2.29 3.62 9.27
CA GLU A 42 -2.24 2.92 7.99
C GLU A 42 -1.30 3.62 6.99
N LEU A 43 -1.27 4.96 6.96
CA LEU A 43 -0.34 5.73 6.12
C LEU A 43 1.12 5.53 6.54
N ASN A 44 1.40 5.42 7.83
CA ASN A 44 2.74 5.14 8.35
C ASN A 44 3.17 3.70 8.01
N CYS A 45 2.27 2.73 8.15
CA CYS A 45 2.51 1.35 7.73
C CYS A 45 2.80 1.26 6.24
N LEU A 46 1.97 1.90 5.41
CA LEU A 46 2.15 1.97 3.95
C LEU A 46 3.50 2.60 3.57
N GLY A 47 3.88 3.70 4.23
CA GLY A 47 5.19 4.34 4.02
C GLY A 47 6.36 3.42 4.39
N GLY A 48 6.22 2.63 5.46
CA GLY A 48 7.19 1.61 5.86
C GLY A 48 7.33 0.50 4.81
N ALA A 49 6.22 -0.08 4.37
CA ALA A 49 6.18 -1.14 3.37
C ALA A 49 6.76 -0.67 2.03
N LEU A 50 6.38 0.53 1.56
CA LEU A 50 6.93 1.15 0.34
C LEU A 50 8.46 1.30 0.43
N LYS A 51 8.99 1.69 1.60
CA LYS A 51 10.43 1.85 1.79
C LYS A 51 11.17 0.51 1.68
N LEU A 52 10.60 -0.56 2.24
CA LEU A 52 11.18 -1.90 2.16
C LEU A 52 11.16 -2.44 0.73
N VAL A 53 10.03 -2.32 0.02
CA VAL A 53 9.91 -2.72 -1.39
C VAL A 53 10.86 -1.91 -2.27
N ALA A 54 11.00 -0.60 -2.04
CA ALA A 54 11.96 0.24 -2.77
C ALA A 54 13.40 -0.22 -2.61
N GLY A 55 13.77 -0.70 -1.42
CA GLY A 55 15.05 -1.36 -1.16
C GLY A 55 15.20 -2.64 -1.97
N ALA A 56 14.28 -3.59 -1.77
CA ALA A 56 14.34 -4.92 -2.39
C ALA A 56 14.33 -4.91 -3.93
N LEU A 57 13.54 -4.02 -4.56
CA LEU A 57 13.51 -3.91 -6.02
C LEU A 57 14.85 -3.43 -6.62
N HIS A 58 15.61 -2.63 -5.85
CA HIS A 58 16.85 -2.00 -6.29
C HIS A 58 18.11 -2.64 -5.68
N GLU A 59 18.00 -3.82 -5.05
CA GLU A 59 19.15 -4.60 -4.64
C GLU A 59 19.91 -5.15 -5.85
N GLU A 60 21.24 -5.29 -5.71
CA GLU A 60 22.07 -5.95 -6.70
C GLU A 60 21.65 -7.43 -6.82
N ASN A 61 21.35 -7.90 -8.03
CA ASN A 61 20.73 -9.20 -8.30
C ASN A 61 19.28 -9.34 -7.77
N SER A 62 18.52 -8.24 -7.71
CA SER A 62 17.10 -8.32 -7.34
C SER A 62 16.36 -9.32 -8.23
N THR A 63 15.40 -10.05 -7.66
CA THR A 63 14.52 -10.97 -8.40
C THR A 63 13.78 -10.26 -9.53
N LEU A 64 13.55 -8.95 -9.38
CA LEU A 64 13.01 -8.08 -10.42
C LEU A 64 13.90 -8.06 -11.68
N SER A 65 15.23 -8.09 -11.56
CA SER A 65 16.14 -8.09 -12.71
C SER A 65 15.95 -9.30 -13.63
N GLN A 66 15.50 -10.42 -13.07
CA GLN A 66 15.22 -11.68 -13.77
C GLN A 66 13.73 -11.85 -14.11
N ALA A 67 12.89 -10.92 -13.69
CA ALA A 67 11.46 -10.96 -13.93
C ALA A 67 11.12 -10.62 -15.40
N ASP A 68 10.12 -11.31 -15.92
CA ASP A 68 9.55 -11.03 -17.24
C ASP A 68 8.80 -9.69 -17.28
N ASP A 69 8.44 -9.27 -18.49
CA ASP A 69 7.76 -8.00 -18.71
C ASP A 69 6.38 -7.96 -18.04
N GLU A 70 5.67 -9.08 -17.99
CA GLU A 70 4.35 -9.18 -17.34
C GLU A 70 4.44 -8.93 -15.84
N THR A 71 5.41 -9.55 -15.16
CA THR A 71 5.69 -9.34 -13.73
C THR A 71 6.04 -7.86 -13.46
N ARG A 72 6.85 -7.25 -14.32
CA ARG A 72 7.24 -5.83 -14.19
C ARG A 72 6.04 -4.90 -14.40
N VAL A 73 5.18 -5.19 -15.36
CA VAL A 73 3.94 -4.45 -15.62
C VAL A 73 3.01 -4.54 -14.42
N ALA A 74 2.77 -5.74 -13.90
CA ALA A 74 1.93 -5.97 -12.74
C ALA A 74 2.42 -5.21 -11.49
N ILE A 75 3.73 -5.26 -11.19
CA ILE A 75 4.31 -4.46 -10.09
C ILE A 75 4.07 -2.97 -10.34
N ASN A 76 4.27 -2.50 -11.56
CA ASN A 76 4.06 -1.09 -11.88
C ASN A 76 2.59 -0.69 -11.69
N GLU A 77 1.63 -1.51 -12.10
CA GLU A 77 0.20 -1.23 -11.92
C GLU A 77 -0.19 -1.04 -10.45
N ILE A 78 0.32 -1.91 -9.57
CA ILE A 78 0.12 -1.83 -8.12
C ILE A 78 0.70 -0.52 -7.57
N LEU A 79 1.94 -0.19 -7.94
CA LEU A 79 2.61 1.04 -7.49
C LEU A 79 1.94 2.30 -8.03
N GLN A 80 1.44 2.28 -9.27
CA GLN A 80 0.69 3.37 -9.86
C GLN A 80 -0.66 3.57 -9.17
N SER A 81 -1.33 2.48 -8.78
CA SER A 81 -2.57 2.51 -8.00
C SER A 81 -2.35 3.24 -6.67
N ILE A 82 -1.30 2.87 -5.92
CA ILE A 82 -0.90 3.55 -4.69
C ILE A 82 -0.59 5.03 -4.94
N ARG A 83 0.17 5.35 -5.99
CA ARG A 83 0.53 6.74 -6.34
C ARG A 83 -0.70 7.59 -6.59
N ARG A 84 -1.70 7.09 -7.32
CA ARG A 84 -2.94 7.84 -7.60
C ARG A 84 -3.70 8.15 -6.31
N THR A 85 -3.87 7.15 -5.44
CA THR A 85 -4.56 7.32 -4.15
C THR A 85 -3.82 8.33 -3.27
N LEU A 86 -2.51 8.20 -3.11
CA LEU A 86 -1.72 9.15 -2.32
C LEU A 86 -1.74 10.57 -2.90
N ALA A 87 -1.70 10.73 -4.23
CA ALA A 87 -1.77 12.04 -4.87
C ALA A 87 -3.14 12.72 -4.68
N ALA A 88 -4.23 11.95 -4.67
CA ALA A 88 -5.55 12.48 -4.37
C ALA A 88 -5.68 12.91 -2.91
N LEU A 89 -5.19 12.08 -1.99
CA LEU A 89 -5.22 12.38 -0.57
C LEU A 89 -4.30 13.56 -0.22
N GLU A 90 -3.15 13.69 -0.89
CA GLU A 90 -2.28 14.86 -0.77
C GLU A 90 -3.00 16.14 -1.17
N ARG A 91 -3.69 16.16 -2.31
CA ARG A 91 -4.50 17.32 -2.73
C ARG A 91 -5.59 17.65 -1.72
N PHE A 92 -6.24 16.64 -1.14
CA PHE A 92 -7.24 16.83 -0.10
C PHE A 92 -6.63 17.47 1.16
N VAL A 93 -5.48 16.96 1.61
CA VAL A 93 -4.72 17.53 2.74
C VAL A 93 -4.36 18.98 2.45
N ASP A 94 -3.78 19.28 1.28
CA ASP A 94 -3.36 20.63 0.92
C ASP A 94 -4.55 21.61 0.83
N GLN A 95 -5.73 21.12 0.43
CA GLN A 95 -6.95 21.92 0.33
C GLN A 95 -7.57 22.23 1.69
N TYR A 96 -7.53 21.29 2.64
CA TYR A 96 -8.31 21.37 3.88
C TYR A 96 -7.51 21.46 5.18
N GLN A 97 -6.18 21.34 5.12
CA GLN A 97 -5.31 21.70 6.25
C GLN A 97 -5.23 23.22 6.37
N VAL A 98 -5.51 23.71 7.57
CA VAL A 98 -5.36 25.10 7.96
C VAL A 98 -4.02 25.26 8.67
N ILE A 99 -3.19 26.16 8.15
CA ILE A 99 -1.89 26.51 8.73
C ILE A 99 -2.00 27.89 9.37
N GLN A 100 -1.85 27.95 10.68
CA GLN A 100 -1.88 29.20 11.45
C GLN A 100 -0.49 29.50 12.02
N LYS A 101 -0.07 30.76 11.94
CA LYS A 101 1.14 31.23 12.61
C LYS A 101 0.70 31.94 13.88
N LYS A 102 1.04 31.37 15.04
CA LYS A 102 0.72 31.94 16.33
C LYS A 102 1.98 32.59 16.90
N ASP A 103 1.90 33.87 17.19
CA ASP A 103 2.93 34.55 17.97
C ASP A 103 2.78 34.16 19.44
N THR A 104 3.84 33.61 20.00
CA THR A 104 3.89 33.15 21.40
C THR A 104 4.58 34.17 22.32
N GLY A 105 4.95 35.35 21.81
CA GLY A 105 5.73 36.36 22.53
C GLY A 105 7.23 36.03 22.61
N HIS A 106 7.62 34.76 22.40
CA HIS A 106 9.02 34.30 22.28
C HIS A 106 9.38 33.80 20.87
N GLY A 107 8.45 33.91 19.93
CA GLY A 107 8.61 33.48 18.54
C GLY A 107 7.31 33.06 17.88
N LEU A 108 7.38 32.78 16.57
CA LEU A 108 6.27 32.28 15.77
C LEU A 108 6.23 30.75 15.80
N VAL A 109 5.14 30.19 16.29
CA VAL A 109 4.84 28.76 16.20
C VAL A 109 3.88 28.52 15.05
N VAL A 110 4.16 27.52 14.22
CA VAL A 110 3.25 27.09 13.14
C VAL A 110 2.36 25.98 13.69
N GLU A 111 1.08 26.29 13.88
CA GLU A 111 0.05 25.32 14.22
C GLU A 111 -0.63 24.84 12.94
N ARG A 112 -0.86 23.53 12.84
CA ARG A 112 -1.58 22.89 11.74
C ARG A 112 -2.81 22.19 12.31
N SER A 113 -3.93 22.33 11.63
CA SER A 113 -5.22 21.76 12.04
C SER A 113 -6.07 21.48 10.82
N TRP A 114 -7.07 20.62 10.97
CA TRP A 114 -8.06 20.42 9.91
C TRP A 114 -9.07 21.56 9.89
N SER A 115 -9.53 21.93 8.70
CA SER A 115 -10.62 22.90 8.56
C SER A 115 -11.88 22.41 9.28
N ARG A 116 -12.66 23.36 9.79
CA ARG A 116 -13.92 23.07 10.49
C ARG A 116 -14.88 22.24 9.64
N ILE A 117 -14.92 22.50 8.32
CA ILE A 117 -15.75 21.75 7.37
C ILE A 117 -15.39 20.26 7.40
N VAL A 118 -14.09 19.93 7.38
CA VAL A 118 -13.65 18.54 7.47
C VAL A 118 -13.98 17.95 8.83
N LEU A 119 -13.68 18.65 9.93
CA LEU A 119 -13.94 18.12 11.28
C LEU A 119 -15.44 17.84 11.52
N GLU A 120 -16.34 18.68 11.01
CA GLU A 120 -17.78 18.50 11.16
C GLU A 120 -18.37 17.45 10.21
N ASN A 121 -17.73 17.20 9.06
CA ASN A 121 -18.27 16.34 7.99
C ASN A 121 -17.37 15.15 7.63
N TYR A 122 -16.40 14.80 8.48
CA TYR A 122 -15.34 13.85 8.13
C TYR A 122 -15.86 12.49 7.66
N LYS A 123 -17.03 12.03 8.16
CA LYS A 123 -17.66 10.77 7.74
C LYS A 123 -18.22 10.80 6.33
N THR A 124 -18.63 11.98 5.85
CA THR A 124 -19.25 12.16 4.53
C THR A 124 -18.31 12.83 3.52
N CYS A 125 -17.13 13.28 3.97
CA CYS A 125 -16.07 13.74 3.10
C CYS A 125 -15.67 12.63 2.11
N LYS A 126 -15.41 13.06 0.88
CA LYS A 126 -14.89 12.21 -0.19
C LYS A 126 -13.37 12.15 -0.09
N TRP A 127 -12.86 11.11 0.57
CA TRP A 127 -11.44 10.98 0.90
C TRP A 127 -10.60 10.39 -0.22
N SER A 128 -11.22 9.69 -1.16
CA SER A 128 -10.57 9.04 -2.30
C SER A 128 -11.05 9.60 -3.63
N ILE A 129 -10.36 9.24 -4.72
CA ILE A 129 -10.74 9.59 -6.10
C ILE A 129 -12.15 9.09 -6.41
N GLN A 130 -12.53 7.93 -5.86
CA GLN A 130 -13.86 7.34 -6.03
C GLN A 130 -14.94 8.01 -5.16
N GLY A 131 -14.56 8.95 -4.31
CA GLY A 131 -15.49 9.62 -3.40
C GLY A 131 -15.95 8.76 -2.22
N SER A 132 -15.09 7.84 -1.78
CA SER A 132 -15.36 6.96 -0.65
C SER A 132 -15.20 7.68 0.70
N ASP A 133 -15.86 7.15 1.72
CA ASP A 133 -15.76 7.62 3.10
C ASP A 133 -14.41 7.26 3.75
N ILE A 134 -14.25 7.66 5.01
CA ILE A 134 -13.00 7.47 5.76
C ILE A 134 -12.71 5.99 6.06
N GLN A 135 -13.74 5.16 6.23
CA GLN A 135 -13.57 3.73 6.49
C GLN A 135 -13.05 3.04 5.24
N ALA A 136 -13.66 3.33 4.09
CA ALA A 136 -13.16 2.82 2.81
C ALA A 136 -11.73 3.29 2.53
N LEU A 137 -11.34 4.52 2.93
CA LEU A 137 -9.94 4.93 2.85
C LEU A 137 -9.02 4.03 3.68
N GLN A 138 -9.38 3.73 4.94
CA GLN A 138 -8.60 2.84 5.79
C GLN A 138 -8.45 1.45 5.16
N GLU A 139 -9.53 0.90 4.63
CA GLU A 139 -9.56 -0.39 3.93
C GLU A 139 -8.63 -0.40 2.70
N VAL A 140 -8.63 0.65 1.87
CA VAL A 140 -7.69 0.81 0.74
C VAL A 140 -6.24 0.82 1.22
N LEU A 141 -5.93 1.60 2.26
CA LEU A 141 -4.56 1.75 2.75
C LEU A 141 -4.02 0.44 3.36
N LEU A 142 -4.87 -0.27 4.09
CA LEU A 142 -4.56 -1.60 4.61
C LEU A 142 -4.32 -2.59 3.48
N MET A 143 -5.19 -2.63 2.46
CA MET A 143 -5.02 -3.46 1.27
C MET A 143 -3.65 -3.23 0.62
N TYR A 144 -3.28 -1.98 0.37
CA TYR A 144 -1.99 -1.65 -0.24
C TYR A 144 -0.80 -2.08 0.61
N THR A 145 -0.88 -1.91 1.93
CA THR A 145 0.17 -2.35 2.86
C THR A 145 0.36 -3.87 2.77
N THR A 146 -0.74 -4.62 2.87
CA THR A 146 -0.73 -6.09 2.75
C THR A 146 -0.16 -6.57 1.40
N CYS A 147 -0.56 -5.92 0.31
CA CYS A 147 -0.02 -6.22 -1.02
C CYS A 147 1.50 -5.99 -1.11
N LEU A 148 1.98 -4.86 -0.57
CA LEU A 148 3.42 -4.58 -0.56
C LEU A 148 4.21 -5.56 0.31
N ASP A 149 3.64 -6.01 1.43
CA ASP A 149 4.27 -7.03 2.27
C ASP A 149 4.38 -8.38 1.55
N LEU A 150 3.35 -8.78 0.79
CA LEU A 150 3.41 -9.97 -0.07
C LEU A 150 4.48 -9.85 -1.16
N ILE A 151 4.54 -8.70 -1.82
CA ILE A 151 5.57 -8.42 -2.83
C ILE A 151 6.95 -8.52 -2.20
N LEU A 152 7.15 -7.92 -1.02
CA LEU A 152 8.40 -7.97 -0.29
C LEU A 152 8.81 -9.41 0.04
N GLN A 153 7.87 -10.22 0.54
CA GLN A 153 8.13 -11.64 0.83
C GLN A 153 8.50 -12.43 -0.44
N ALA A 154 7.82 -12.17 -1.55
CA ALA A 154 8.11 -12.84 -2.82
C ALA A 154 9.47 -12.41 -3.42
N LEU A 155 9.84 -11.13 -3.27
CA LEU A 155 11.18 -10.65 -3.62
C LEU A 155 12.26 -11.32 -2.75
N GLN A 156 12.03 -11.41 -1.44
CA GLN A 156 12.96 -12.03 -0.50
C GLN A 156 13.11 -13.54 -0.67
N SER A 157 12.09 -14.23 -1.21
CA SER A 157 12.19 -15.67 -1.48
C SER A 157 13.14 -16.00 -2.64
N ARG A 158 13.60 -14.99 -3.41
CA ARG A 158 14.50 -15.14 -4.56
C ARG A 158 14.01 -16.15 -5.61
N ALA A 159 12.69 -16.28 -5.74
CA ALA A 159 12.05 -17.22 -6.65
C ALA A 159 11.21 -16.44 -7.69
N PRO A 160 11.73 -16.20 -8.91
CA PRO A 160 11.05 -15.38 -9.92
C PRO A 160 9.62 -15.83 -10.22
N GLY A 161 9.37 -17.16 -10.28
CA GLY A 161 8.02 -17.69 -10.50
C GLY A 161 7.04 -17.38 -9.36
N ARG A 162 7.51 -17.30 -8.11
CA ARG A 162 6.68 -16.89 -6.97
C ARG A 162 6.38 -15.41 -7.02
N LEU A 163 7.37 -14.59 -7.39
CA LEU A 163 7.17 -13.16 -7.61
C LEU A 163 6.10 -12.92 -8.69
N ALA A 164 6.25 -13.55 -9.86
CA ALA A 164 5.30 -13.47 -10.97
C ALA A 164 3.88 -13.85 -10.54
N ALA A 165 3.69 -15.04 -9.97
CA ALA A 165 2.38 -15.51 -9.52
C ALA A 165 1.73 -14.55 -8.50
N THR A 166 2.52 -14.02 -7.57
CA THR A 166 2.04 -13.08 -6.54
C THR A 166 1.61 -11.75 -7.16
N VAL A 167 2.47 -11.12 -7.96
CA VAL A 167 2.20 -9.76 -8.46
C VAL A 167 1.11 -9.74 -9.53
N VAL A 168 1.07 -10.75 -10.40
CA VAL A 168 0.04 -10.84 -11.45
C VAL A 168 -1.34 -11.03 -10.83
N SER A 169 -1.44 -11.91 -9.83
CA SER A 169 -2.70 -12.11 -9.11
C SER A 169 -3.14 -10.84 -8.36
N ILE A 170 -2.23 -10.17 -7.64
CA ILE A 170 -2.56 -8.91 -6.95
C ILE A 170 -3.00 -7.82 -7.96
N ALA A 171 -2.30 -7.68 -9.09
CA ALA A 171 -2.60 -6.65 -10.09
C ALA A 171 -4.00 -6.81 -10.68
N GLN A 172 -4.45 -8.05 -10.93
CA GLN A 172 -5.81 -8.36 -11.40
C GLN A 172 -6.91 -7.84 -10.46
N HIS A 173 -6.64 -7.80 -9.15
CA HIS A 173 -7.61 -7.35 -8.16
C HIS A 173 -7.49 -5.85 -7.83
N ILE A 174 -6.32 -5.25 -8.05
CA ILE A 174 -6.11 -3.81 -7.83
C ILE A 174 -6.54 -2.97 -9.04
N ALA A 175 -6.40 -3.46 -10.27
CA ALA A 175 -6.79 -2.72 -11.47
C ALA A 175 -8.28 -2.26 -11.47
N PRO A 176 -9.26 -3.08 -11.06
CA PRO A 176 -10.68 -2.69 -11.01
C PRO A 176 -10.99 -1.60 -9.99
N THR A 177 -10.18 -1.47 -8.92
CA THR A 177 -10.45 -0.50 -7.84
C THR A 177 -10.44 0.95 -8.31
N HIS A 178 -9.86 1.26 -9.47
CA HIS A 178 -9.81 2.61 -10.06
C HIS A 178 -10.68 2.79 -11.32
N GLU A 179 -11.47 1.79 -11.71
CA GLU A 179 -12.41 1.93 -12.83
C GLU A 179 -13.63 2.78 -12.43
N GLU A 180 -14.13 3.62 -13.34
CA GLU A 180 -15.28 4.50 -13.10
C GLU A 180 -16.52 3.67 -12.72
N GLY A 181 -16.87 3.66 -11.43
CA GLY A 181 -17.98 2.88 -10.88
C GLY A 181 -17.60 1.94 -9.73
N GLY A 182 -16.32 1.74 -9.45
CA GLY A 182 -15.84 0.96 -8.31
C GLY A 182 -16.13 1.65 -6.97
N GLY A 183 -17.25 1.32 -6.34
CA GLY A 183 -17.57 1.73 -4.98
C GLY A 183 -16.78 0.95 -3.92
N SER A 184 -17.12 1.16 -2.63
CA SER A 184 -16.56 0.40 -1.51
C SER A 184 -16.76 -1.12 -1.64
N GLU A 185 -17.75 -1.57 -2.41
CA GLU A 185 -18.00 -2.98 -2.70
C GLU A 185 -16.89 -3.60 -3.57
N SER A 186 -16.44 -2.91 -4.62
CA SER A 186 -15.33 -3.37 -5.47
C SER A 186 -14.00 -3.42 -4.70
N LEU A 187 -13.81 -2.45 -3.79
CA LEU A 187 -12.66 -2.46 -2.90
C LEU A 187 -12.69 -3.66 -1.94
N ARG A 188 -13.84 -3.94 -1.34
CA ARG A 188 -13.98 -5.06 -0.41
C ARG A 188 -13.77 -6.40 -1.10
N GLU A 189 -14.28 -6.55 -2.31
CA GLU A 189 -14.01 -7.71 -3.16
C GLU A 189 -12.51 -7.84 -3.48
N ALA A 190 -11.84 -6.74 -3.82
CA ALA A 190 -10.39 -6.74 -4.03
C ALA A 190 -9.61 -7.16 -2.76
N LEU A 191 -10.03 -6.70 -1.59
CA LEU A 191 -9.48 -7.09 -0.29
C LEU A 191 -9.66 -8.57 0.01
N ASP A 192 -10.87 -9.10 -0.17
CA ASP A 192 -11.18 -10.52 0.05
C ASP A 192 -10.36 -11.40 -0.90
N ASN A 193 -10.22 -10.98 -2.15
CA ASN A 193 -9.38 -11.66 -3.13
C ASN A 193 -7.89 -11.63 -2.75
N VAL A 194 -7.35 -10.48 -2.31
CA VAL A 194 -5.97 -10.39 -1.81
C VAL A 194 -5.78 -11.30 -0.58
N HIS A 195 -6.74 -11.34 0.34
CA HIS A 195 -6.71 -12.28 1.46
C HIS A 195 -6.69 -13.74 0.99
N GLN A 196 -7.47 -14.09 -0.03
CA GLN A 196 -7.45 -15.44 -0.61
C GLN A 196 -6.07 -15.78 -1.19
N VAL A 197 -5.43 -14.84 -1.89
CA VAL A 197 -4.06 -15.01 -2.41
C VAL A 197 -3.07 -15.31 -1.27
N ILE A 198 -3.20 -14.65 -0.12
CA ILE A 198 -2.37 -14.94 1.07
C ILE A 198 -2.58 -16.38 1.54
N VAL A 199 -3.84 -16.82 1.63
CA VAL A 199 -4.18 -18.19 2.07
C VAL A 199 -3.62 -19.23 1.10
N ASP A 200 -3.71 -18.99 -0.20
CA ASP A 200 -3.22 -19.91 -1.23
C ASP A 200 -1.69 -20.00 -1.23
N LEU A 201 -1.00 -18.87 -1.03
CA LEU A 201 0.46 -18.83 -0.92
C LEU A 201 0.99 -19.49 0.35
N THR A 202 0.28 -19.33 1.47
CA THR A 202 0.66 -19.95 2.77
C THR A 202 0.32 -21.43 2.83
N SER A 203 -0.76 -21.89 2.19
CA SER A 203 -1.10 -23.31 2.10
C SER A 203 -0.18 -24.09 1.15
N SER A 204 0.29 -23.46 0.07
CA SER A 204 1.22 -24.08 -0.89
C SER A 204 2.62 -24.36 -0.33
N THR A 205 3.02 -23.70 0.76
CA THR A 205 4.33 -23.91 1.41
C THR A 205 4.36 -25.11 2.38
N GLY A 206 3.23 -25.79 2.62
CA GLY A 206 3.10 -26.88 3.59
C GLY A 206 3.28 -28.32 3.07
N SER A 207 3.49 -28.56 1.77
CA SER A 207 3.53 -29.92 1.21
C SER A 207 4.93 -30.34 0.77
N LEU A 208 5.84 -30.51 1.73
CA LEU A 208 7.03 -31.36 1.56
C LEU A 208 6.64 -32.78 1.98
N LYS A 209 6.27 -33.63 1.02
CA LYS A 209 6.08 -35.06 1.27
C LYS A 209 7.39 -35.65 1.83
N PRO A 210 7.35 -36.49 2.88
CA PRO A 210 8.53 -37.20 3.36
C PRO A 210 9.04 -38.09 2.22
N HIS A 211 10.30 -37.90 1.85
CA HIS A 211 10.97 -38.76 0.90
C HIS A 211 11.11 -40.15 1.54
N GLU A 212 10.22 -41.08 1.18
CA GLU A 212 10.39 -42.49 1.53
C GLU A 212 11.74 -42.96 0.97
N THR A 213 12.68 -43.15 1.88
CA THR A 213 14.00 -43.67 1.58
C THR A 213 13.83 -45.13 1.20
N ARG A 214 13.89 -45.39 -0.10
CA ARG A 214 13.95 -46.71 -0.72
C ARG A 214 15.15 -47.48 -0.19
N MET A 215 14.95 -48.31 0.85
CA MET A 215 15.92 -49.36 1.18
C MET A 215 15.85 -50.46 0.11
N ARG A 216 16.99 -50.67 -0.56
CA ARG A 216 17.25 -51.84 -1.42
C ARG A 216 17.52 -53.08 -0.56
N PRO A 217 17.29 -54.29 -1.10
CA PRO A 217 17.40 -55.52 -0.35
C PRO A 217 18.87 -55.93 -0.17
N ALA A 218 19.19 -56.48 1.01
CA ALA A 218 20.45 -57.18 1.24
C ALA A 218 20.33 -58.62 0.70
N SER A 219 21.18 -58.93 -0.28
CA SER A 219 21.50 -60.28 -0.68
C SER A 219 22.60 -60.81 0.25
N MET A 220 22.30 -61.87 1.01
CA MET A 220 23.12 -63.07 1.27
C MET A 220 22.44 -63.94 2.33
#